data_AF-A0AAE0RW39-F1
#
_entry.id   AF-A0AAE0RW39-F1
#
_cell.length_a   1.000
_cell.length_b   1.000
_cell.length_c   1.000
_cell.angle_alpha   90.00
_cell.angle_beta   90.00
_cell.angle_gamma   90.00
#
_symmetry.space_group_name_H-M   'P 1'
#
loop_
_entity.id
_entity.type
_entity.pdbx_description
1 polymer ?
#
loop_
_entity_poly.entity_id
_entity_poly.type
_entity_poly.pdbx_seq_one_letter_code
_entity_poly.pdbx_strand_id
1 'polypeptide(L)'
;MCLDTGSYMMNFAGCAQCQACEPIKIVNVQRTEDENNDEEFVTFQHVCHECEHVIANHEYTFRVVDEYQVYQMYCALCGHAEDERSIMPCDPRGPKD
;
A
#
# COMPACT_ATOMS: atom_id res chain seq x y z
N MET A 1 -3.57 -1.08 8.43
CA MET A 1 -3.85 0.14 7.64
C MET A 1 -3.26 -0.07 6.26
N CYS A 2 -4.08 0.04 5.22
CA CYS A 2 -3.67 -0.11 3.83
C CYS A 2 -3.38 1.29 3.27
N LEU A 3 -2.16 1.56 2.82
CA LEU A 3 -1.73 2.88 2.34
C LEU A 3 -1.33 2.81 0.87
N ASP A 4 -1.71 3.81 0.08
CA ASP A 4 -1.36 3.97 -1.35
C ASP A 4 -0.09 4.83 -1.55
N THR A 5 0.50 5.32 -0.46
CA THR A 5 1.63 6.25 -0.46
C THR A 5 2.46 6.13 0.81
N GLY A 6 3.66 6.72 0.78
CA GLY A 6 4.57 6.79 1.91
C GLY A 6 5.40 5.54 2.08
N SER A 7 6.03 5.38 3.23
CA SER A 7 6.92 4.26 3.53
C SER A 7 6.98 4.07 5.04
N TYR A 8 6.83 2.83 5.52
CA TYR A 8 6.80 2.56 6.95
C TYR A 8 8.20 2.37 7.52
N MET A 9 8.91 3.48 7.78
CA MET A 9 10.32 3.49 8.20
C MET A 9 10.61 2.70 9.47
N MET A 10 9.62 2.53 10.37
CA MET A 10 9.81 1.72 11.58
C MET A 10 10.16 0.26 11.28
N ASN A 11 9.81 -0.27 10.11
CA ASN A 11 10.20 -1.61 9.67
C ASN A 11 11.55 -1.65 8.95
N PHE A 12 12.18 -0.51 8.66
CA PHE A 12 13.41 -0.48 7.87
C PHE A 12 14.64 -0.54 8.76
N ALA A 13 15.37 -1.66 8.69
CA ALA A 13 16.64 -1.82 9.40
C ALA A 13 17.85 -1.27 8.63
N GLY A 14 17.75 -1.15 7.31
CA GLY A 14 18.83 -0.68 6.44
C GLY A 14 18.87 -1.40 5.10
N CYS A 15 19.52 -0.77 4.11
CA CYS A 15 19.68 -1.36 2.79
C CYS A 15 20.60 -2.58 2.84
N ALA A 16 20.14 -3.73 2.38
CA ALA A 16 20.95 -4.96 2.37
C ALA A 16 22.25 -4.83 1.55
N GLN A 17 22.30 -3.91 0.57
CA GLN A 17 23.45 -3.76 -0.33
C GLN A 17 24.51 -2.77 0.18
N CYS A 18 24.11 -1.61 0.73
CA CYS A 18 25.05 -0.57 1.17
C CYS A 18 24.96 -0.21 2.65
N GLN A 19 24.05 -0.84 3.40
CA GLN A 19 23.81 -0.61 4.84
C GLN A 19 23.30 0.80 5.19
N ALA A 20 22.99 1.65 4.20
CA ALA A 20 22.36 2.93 4.45
C ALA A 20 20.95 2.73 5.02
N CYS A 21 20.66 3.40 6.14
CA CYS A 21 19.35 3.33 6.79
C CYS A 21 18.37 4.38 6.28
N GLU A 22 18.86 5.51 5.75
CA GLU A 22 18.02 6.57 5.18
C GLU A 22 18.88 7.40 4.20
N PRO A 23 18.28 8.11 3.23
CA PRO A 23 16.85 8.13 2.89
C PRO A 23 16.42 7.03 1.89
N ILE A 24 15.11 6.74 1.83
CA ILE A 24 14.47 5.90 0.81
C ILE A 24 13.73 6.80 -0.20
N LYS A 25 13.84 6.48 -1.48
CA LYS A 25 13.10 7.11 -2.59
C LYS A 25 11.88 6.25 -2.95
N ILE A 26 10.78 6.88 -3.33
CA ILE A 26 9.66 6.23 -4.01
C ILE A 26 9.82 6.52 -5.51
N VAL A 27 9.80 5.47 -6.32
CA VAL A 27 9.95 5.58 -7.79
C VAL A 27 8.95 4.66 -8.50
N ASN A 28 8.84 4.83 -9.83
CA ASN A 28 8.01 3.98 -10.69
C ASN A 28 6.55 3.89 -10.24
N VAL A 29 6.00 5.02 -9.76
CA VAL A 29 4.60 5.11 -9.34
C VAL A 29 3.70 4.92 -10.55
N GLN A 30 2.80 3.95 -10.46
CA GLN A 30 1.74 3.71 -11.44
C GLN A 30 0.40 3.68 -10.72
N ARG A 31 -0.61 4.26 -11.37
CA ARG A 31 -1.99 4.26 -10.90
C ARG A 31 -2.87 3.87 -12.07
N THR A 32 -3.76 2.92 -11.83
CA THR A 32 -4.73 2.45 -12.81
C THR A 32 -6.09 2.37 -12.14
N GLU A 33 -7.10 2.91 -12.82
CA GLU A 33 -8.49 2.86 -12.41
C GLU A 33 -9.27 2.09 -13.48
N ASP A 34 -10.35 1.40 -13.08
CA ASP A 34 -11.26 0.79 -14.04
C ASP A 34 -12.22 1.82 -14.66
N GLU A 35 -13.00 1.42 -15.68
CA GLU A 35 -13.89 2.34 -16.40
C GLU A 35 -15.01 2.92 -15.53
N ASN A 36 -15.39 2.20 -14.47
CA ASN A 36 -16.46 2.60 -13.55
C ASN A 36 -15.94 3.34 -12.31
N ASN A 37 -14.62 3.42 -12.13
CA ASN A 37 -13.96 3.98 -10.95
C ASN A 37 -14.33 3.25 -9.64
N ASP A 38 -14.66 1.97 -9.77
CA ASP A 38 -14.96 1.04 -8.67
C ASP A 38 -13.71 0.28 -8.22
N GLU A 39 -12.65 0.26 -9.03
CA GLU A 39 -11.35 -0.34 -8.71
C GLU A 39 -10.20 0.64 -8.98
N GLU A 40 -9.32 0.79 -8.00
CA GLU A 40 -8.05 1.50 -8.13
C GLU A 40 -6.89 0.56 -7.74
N PHE A 41 -5.85 0.56 -8.56
CA PHE A 41 -4.62 -0.16 -8.29
C PHE A 41 -3.42 0.79 -8.36
N VAL A 42 -2.63 0.78 -7.29
CA VAL A 42 -1.44 1.63 -7.15
C VAL A 42 -0.24 0.74 -6.92
N THR A 43 0.82 0.97 -7.71
CA THR A 43 2.11 0.31 -7.51
C THR A 43 3.25 1.31 -7.47
N PHE A 44 4.26 1.04 -6.66
CA PHE A 44 5.50 1.80 -6.66
C PHE A 44 6.63 0.99 -6.01
N GLN A 45 7.85 1.50 -6.11
CA GLN A 45 9.03 0.86 -5.55
C GLN A 45 9.68 1.75 -4.49
N HIS A 46 10.07 1.14 -3.37
CA HIS A 46 10.98 1.73 -2.40
C HIS A 46 12.41 1.44 -2.82
N VAL A 47 13.19 2.48 -3.06
CA VAL A 47 14.56 2.38 -3.56
C VAL A 47 15.52 3.07 -2.61
N CYS A 48 16.64 2.43 -2.29
CA CYS A 48 17.70 3.03 -1.49
C CYS A 48 18.27 4.26 -2.21
N HIS A 49 18.31 5.41 -1.53
CA HIS A 49 18.82 6.64 -2.14
C HIS A 49 20.29 6.52 -2.58
N GLU A 50 21.10 5.80 -1.80
CA GLU A 50 22.56 5.75 -1.94
C GLU A 50 23.04 4.82 -3.06
N CYS A 51 22.38 3.69 -3.27
CA CYS A 51 22.87 2.64 -4.20
C CYS A 51 21.83 2.19 -5.23
N GLU A 52 20.66 2.82 -5.25
CA GLU A 52 19.54 2.52 -6.17
C GLU A 52 19.01 1.08 -6.08
N HIS A 53 19.37 0.35 -5.02
CA HIS A 53 18.81 -0.97 -4.73
C HIS A 53 17.31 -0.89 -4.44
N VAL A 54 16.51 -1.71 -5.10
CA VAL A 54 15.08 -1.87 -4.83
C VAL A 54 14.91 -2.62 -3.50
N ILE A 55 14.41 -1.91 -2.48
CA ILE A 55 14.19 -2.42 -1.14
C ILE A 55 12.91 -3.24 -1.07
N ALA A 56 11.82 -2.73 -1.66
CA ALA A 56 10.53 -3.40 -1.68
C ALA A 56 9.68 -2.88 -2.83
N ASN A 57 8.82 -3.75 -3.37
CA ASN A 57 7.71 -3.35 -4.22
C ASN A 57 6.48 -3.16 -3.34
N HIS A 58 5.71 -2.12 -3.63
CA HIS A 58 4.47 -1.79 -2.94
C HIS A 58 3.31 -1.94 -3.90
N GLU A 59 2.34 -2.74 -3.50
CA GLU A 59 1.09 -2.97 -4.21
C GLU A 59 -0.05 -2.57 -3.28
N TYR A 60 -0.96 -1.75 -3.78
CA TYR A 60 -2.17 -1.33 -3.11
C TYR A 60 -3.35 -1.48 -4.04
N THR A 61 -4.44 -2.03 -3.53
CA THR A 61 -5.69 -2.21 -4.26
C THR A 61 -6.84 -1.65 -3.45
N PHE A 62 -7.69 -0.87 -4.09
CA PHE A 62 -8.97 -0.42 -3.59
C PHE A 62 -10.06 -0.97 -4.52
N ARG A 63 -11.14 -1.52 -3.96
CA ARG A 63 -12.29 -2.01 -4.71
C ARG A 63 -13.59 -1.68 -4.00
N VAL A 64 -14.63 -1.37 -4.76
CA VAL A 64 -16.01 -1.40 -4.29
C VAL A 64 -16.62 -2.73 -4.70
N VAL A 65 -16.97 -3.56 -3.73
CA VAL A 65 -17.62 -4.86 -3.95
C VAL A 65 -18.92 -4.86 -3.19
N ASP A 66 -20.03 -4.97 -3.92
CA ASP A 66 -21.39 -4.80 -3.40
C ASP A 66 -21.52 -3.46 -2.64
N GLU A 67 -21.77 -3.52 -1.33
CA GLU A 67 -21.95 -2.36 -0.44
C GLU A 67 -20.72 -2.12 0.46
N TYR A 68 -19.54 -2.56 0.02
CA TYR A 68 -18.30 -2.49 0.79
C TYR A 68 -17.14 -1.94 -0.02
N GLN A 69 -16.36 -1.07 0.61
CA GLN A 69 -15.03 -0.69 0.20
C GLN A 69 -14.04 -1.70 0.74
N VAL A 70 -13.20 -2.26 -0.11
CA VAL A 70 -12.18 -3.26 0.22
C VAL A 70 -10.81 -2.67 -0.09
N TYR A 71 -9.90 -2.76 0.86
CA TYR A 71 -8.55 -2.21 0.80
C TYR A 71 -7.55 -3.33 1.03
N GLN A 72 -6.60 -3.52 0.12
CA GLN A 72 -5.53 -4.50 0.27
C GLN A 72 -4.17 -3.83 0.03
N MET A 73 -3.16 -4.24 0.79
CA MET A 73 -1.79 -3.75 0.64
C MET A 73 -0.79 -4.91 0.82
N TYR A 74 0.16 -4.99 -0.09
CA TYR A 74 1.26 -5.95 -0.06
C TYR A 74 2.59 -5.23 -0.27
N CYS A 75 3.44 -5.18 0.76
CA CYS A 75 4.77 -4.59 0.67
C CYS A 75 5.70 -5.20 1.73
N ALA A 76 6.89 -5.62 1.34
CA ALA A 76 7.85 -6.18 2.30
C ALA A 76 8.34 -5.15 3.35
N LEU A 77 8.31 -3.86 3.01
CA LEU A 77 8.65 -2.77 3.92
C LEU A 77 7.43 -2.31 4.73
N CYS A 78 6.32 -1.99 4.06
CA CYS A 78 5.12 -1.43 4.70
C CYS A 78 4.25 -2.46 5.41
N GLY A 79 4.39 -3.75 5.07
CA GLY A 79 3.65 -4.87 5.62
C GLY A 79 2.54 -5.37 4.70
N HIS A 80 1.71 -6.22 5.28
CA HIS A 80 0.57 -6.88 4.64
C HIS A 80 -0.68 -6.53 5.40
N ALA A 81 -1.70 -6.01 4.73
CA ALA A 81 -2.94 -5.62 5.36
C ALA A 81 -4.13 -5.78 4.41
N GLU A 82 -5.26 -6.16 5.00
CA GLU A 82 -6.57 -6.17 4.35
C GLU A 82 -7.53 -5.46 5.30
N ASP A 83 -8.37 -4.58 4.77
CA ASP A 83 -9.44 -3.90 5.51
C ASP A 83 -10.67 -3.80 4.62
N GLU A 84 -11.85 -3.73 5.24
CA GLU A 84 -13.10 -3.49 4.53
C GLU A 84 -14.02 -2.57 5.33
N ARG A 85 -14.79 -1.73 4.65
CA ARG A 85 -15.71 -0.77 5.26
C ARG A 85 -17.03 -0.71 4.51
N SER A 86 -18.13 -0.69 5.23
CA SER A 86 -19.45 -0.52 4.60
C SER A 86 -19.63 0.90 4.08
N ILE A 87 -20.22 1.02 2.89
CA ILE A 87 -20.69 2.29 2.35
C ILE A 87 -22.13 2.62 2.81
N MET A 88 -22.82 1.66 3.44
CA MET A 88 -24.17 1.86 3.91
C MET A 88 -24.21 2.84 5.09
N PRO A 89 -25.30 3.63 5.23
CA PRO A 89 -25.49 4.52 6.39
C PRO A 89 -25.48 3.80 7.74
N CYS A 90 -25.88 2.51 7.76
CA CYS A 90 -25.80 1.62 8.92
C CYS A 90 -25.31 0.25 8.43
N ASP A 91 -24.09 -0.16 8.81
CA ASP A 91 -23.57 -1.50 8.46
C ASP A 91 -24.45 -2.57 9.14
N PRO A 92 -25.15 -3.43 8.38
CA PRO A 92 -26.04 -4.45 8.94
C PRO A 92 -25.29 -5.54 9.70
N ARG A 93 -23.96 -5.61 9.59
CA ARG A 93 -23.11 -6.57 10.30
C ARG A 93 -22.74 -6.11 11.71
N GLY A 94 -23.04 -4.85 12.08
CA GLY A 94 -22.67 -4.27 13.37
C GLY A 94 -21.22 -3.77 13.41
N PRO A 95 -20.76 -3.22 14.56
CA PRO A 95 -19.40 -2.72 14.70
C PRO A 95 -18.37 -3.84 14.55
N LYS A 96 -17.24 -3.52 13.92
CA LYS A 96 -16.08 -4.41 13.85
C LYS A 96 -15.25 -4.25 15.14
N ASP A 97 -14.95 -5.36 15.78
CA ASP A 97 -14.12 -5.45 17.00
C ASP A 97 -12.67 -4.97 16.80
#